data_AF-A0A226DNG8-F1
#
_entry.id   AF-A0A226DNG8-F1
#
_cell.length_a   1.000
_cell.length_b   1.000
_cell.length_c   1.000
_cell.angle_alpha   90.00
_cell.angle_beta   90.00
_cell.angle_gamma   90.00
#
_symmetry.space_group_name_H-M   'P 1'
#
loop_
_entity.id
_entity.type
_entity.pdbx_description
1 polymer ?
#
loop_
_entity_poly.entity_id
_entity_poly.type
_entity_poly.pdbx_seq_one_letter_code
_entity_poly.pdbx_strand_id
1 'polypeptide(L)'
;MAPKTNKGNKKKVAKPVIKCVSQAELKLKAKSKKTTRVGATVNIKRRASDYRRQGDLTKSHVMYHAKSSNIKKAENLLLSGCKKRKVCKKNKQAKSNVSQKSGDTYVIQRK
;
A
#
# COMPACT_ATOMS: atom_id res chain seq x y z
N MET A 1 34.45 25.01 26.61
CA MET A 1 33.61 23.78 26.60
C MET A 1 32.77 23.80 25.33
N ALA A 2 33.03 22.91 24.37
CA ALA A 2 32.25 22.81 23.12
C ALA A 2 31.25 21.65 23.21
N PRO A 3 29.98 21.82 22.75
CA PRO A 3 28.98 20.78 22.85
C PRO A 3 29.26 19.65 21.84
N LYS A 4 29.33 18.42 22.35
CA LYS A 4 29.45 17.18 21.57
C LYS A 4 28.20 17.02 20.69
N THR A 5 28.37 17.10 19.38
CA THR A 5 27.32 16.77 18.43
C THR A 5 27.09 15.26 18.40
N ASN A 6 26.04 14.80 19.08
CA ASN A 6 25.52 13.46 18.93
C ASN A 6 25.12 13.25 17.46
N LYS A 7 25.99 12.60 16.68
CA LYS A 7 25.67 12.11 15.34
C LYS A 7 24.54 11.09 15.48
N GLY A 8 23.31 11.58 15.38
CA GLY A 8 22.09 10.80 15.40
C GLY A 8 22.24 9.64 14.44
N ASN A 9 22.22 8.45 15.01
CA ASN A 9 22.28 7.18 14.32
C ASN A 9 21.07 7.15 13.37
N LYS A 10 21.26 7.56 12.11
CA LYS A 10 20.24 7.47 11.05
C LYS A 10 20.01 5.98 10.82
N LYS A 11 19.16 5.39 11.67
CA LYS A 11 18.66 4.02 11.56
C LYS A 11 18.28 3.87 10.09
N LYS A 12 19.07 3.11 9.32
CA LYS A 12 18.79 2.85 7.91
C LYS A 12 17.48 2.06 7.87
N VAL A 13 16.35 2.76 7.90
CA VAL A 13 15.03 2.16 7.82
C VAL A 13 14.96 1.58 6.42
N ALA A 14 15.15 0.26 6.34
CA ALA A 14 15.15 -0.49 5.09
C ALA A 14 13.96 -0.04 4.23
N LYS A 15 14.25 0.28 2.97
CA LYS A 15 13.23 0.81 2.05
C LYS A 15 12.12 -0.24 1.91
N PRO A 16 10.84 0.16 2.06
CA PRO A 16 9.74 -0.76 1.88
C PRO A 16 9.76 -1.28 0.44
N VAL A 17 9.50 -2.57 0.27
CA VAL A 17 9.53 -3.21 -1.05
C VAL A 17 8.26 -2.83 -1.78
N ILE A 18 8.39 -2.02 -2.83
CA ILE A 18 7.31 -1.62 -3.72
C ILE A 18 7.51 -2.38 -5.04
N LYS A 19 6.51 -3.16 -5.47
CA LYS A 19 6.57 -3.96 -6.71
C LYS A 19 5.43 -3.56 -7.64
N CYS A 20 5.78 -3.21 -8.87
CA CYS A 20 4.79 -3.02 -9.94
C CYS A 20 4.37 -4.39 -10.48
N VAL A 21 3.07 -4.61 -10.64
CA VAL A 21 2.48 -5.86 -11.13
C VAL A 21 1.34 -5.55 -12.09
N SER A 22 0.88 -6.55 -12.84
CA SER A 22 -0.30 -6.40 -13.69
C SER A 22 -1.57 -6.25 -12.84
N GLN A 23 -2.63 -5.67 -13.40
CA GLN A 23 -3.92 -5.58 -12.70
C GLN A 23 -4.50 -6.95 -12.34
N ALA A 24 -4.28 -7.95 -13.20
CA ALA A 24 -4.70 -9.33 -12.94
C ALA A 24 -3.96 -9.92 -11.73
N GLU A 25 -2.64 -9.76 -11.70
CA GLU A 25 -1.83 -10.22 -10.57
C GLU A 25 -2.17 -9.45 -9.29
N LEU A 26 -2.42 -8.14 -9.37
CA LEU A 26 -2.85 -7.34 -8.23
C LEU A 26 -4.20 -7.82 -7.66
N LYS A 27 -5.14 -8.22 -8.52
CA LYS A 27 -6.42 -8.84 -8.10
C LYS A 27 -6.20 -10.17 -7.40
N LEU A 28 -5.32 -11.02 -7.91
CA LEU A 28 -4.96 -12.29 -7.25
C LEU A 28 -4.35 -12.03 -5.88
N LYS A 29 -3.44 -11.06 -5.79
CA LYS A 29 -2.85 -10.64 -4.52
C LYS A 29 -3.90 -10.08 -3.57
N ALA A 30 -4.81 -9.22 -4.00
CA ALA A 30 -5.89 -8.70 -3.16
C ALA A 30 -6.77 -9.80 -2.53
N LYS A 31 -6.91 -10.96 -3.19
CA LYS A 31 -7.65 -12.13 -2.69
C LYS A 31 -6.85 -13.03 -1.74
N SER A 32 -5.54 -12.81 -1.60
CA SER A 32 -4.67 -13.60 -0.72
C SER A 32 -4.98 -13.36 0.75
N LYS A 33 -4.84 -14.42 1.57
CA LYS A 33 -4.97 -14.32 3.03
C LYS A 33 -3.86 -13.46 3.68
N LYS A 34 -2.75 -13.25 2.96
CA LYS A 34 -1.63 -12.39 3.39
C LYS A 34 -1.91 -10.89 3.16
N THR A 35 -3.03 -10.55 2.53
CA THR A 35 -3.42 -9.18 2.25
C THR A 35 -3.86 -8.48 3.52
N THR A 36 -3.18 -7.37 3.80
CA THR A 36 -3.43 -6.54 4.97
C THR A 36 -4.21 -5.28 4.60
N ARG A 37 -3.96 -4.72 3.41
CA ARG A 37 -4.59 -3.47 2.96
C ARG A 37 -4.72 -3.43 1.44
N VAL A 38 -5.77 -2.79 0.97
CA VAL A 38 -6.03 -2.46 -0.43
C VAL A 38 -6.34 -0.97 -0.49
N GLY A 39 -5.87 -0.27 -1.51
CA GLY A 39 -6.26 1.12 -1.73
C GLY A 39 -5.86 1.67 -3.09
N ALA A 40 -6.18 2.94 -3.34
CA ALA A 40 -5.69 3.69 -4.49
C ALA A 40 -4.89 4.94 -4.08
N THR A 41 -4.00 5.38 -4.98
CA THR A 41 -3.24 6.60 -4.84
C THR A 41 -2.76 7.12 -6.19
N VAL A 42 -2.64 8.42 -6.35
CA VAL A 42 -1.97 9.05 -7.50
C VAL A 42 -0.45 9.05 -7.37
N ASN A 43 0.09 8.80 -6.18
CA ASN A 43 1.53 8.80 -5.92
C ASN A 43 1.90 7.66 -4.96
N ILE A 44 2.28 6.52 -5.55
CA ILE A 44 2.63 5.31 -4.82
C ILE A 44 3.84 5.49 -3.90
N LYS A 45 4.84 6.27 -4.32
CA LYS A 45 6.06 6.52 -3.53
C LYS A 45 5.75 7.32 -2.26
N ARG A 46 4.96 8.39 -2.38
CA ARG A 46 4.52 9.18 -1.21
C ARG A 46 3.70 8.32 -0.26
N ARG A 47 2.73 7.57 -0.80
CA ARG A 47 1.88 6.69 0.01
C ARG A 47 2.67 5.62 0.75
N ALA A 48 3.66 5.01 0.10
CA ALA A 48 4.53 4.03 0.75
C ALA A 48 5.36 4.66 1.89
N SER A 49 5.85 5.88 1.70
CA SER A 49 6.56 6.62 2.75
C SER A 49 5.66 6.93 3.95
N ASP A 50 4.40 7.33 3.70
CA ASP A 50 3.41 7.60 4.76
C ASP A 50 3.10 6.34 5.57
N TYR A 51 2.83 5.21 4.92
CA TYR A 51 2.59 3.95 5.63
C TYR A 51 3.83 3.43 6.37
N ARG A 52 5.02 3.70 5.86
CA ARG A 52 6.25 3.40 6.59
C ARG A 52 6.35 4.24 7.87
N ARG A 53 6.03 5.54 7.80
CA ARG A 53 6.03 6.44 8.98
C ARG A 53 4.98 6.02 10.00
N GLN A 54 3.83 5.52 9.55
CA GLN A 54 2.74 5.03 10.42
C GLN A 54 2.97 3.61 10.96
N GLY A 55 4.02 2.91 10.52
CA GLY A 55 4.30 1.53 10.93
C GLY A 55 3.44 0.46 10.22
N ASP A 56 2.59 0.84 9.28
CA ASP A 56 1.76 -0.06 8.47
C ASP A 56 2.57 -0.80 7.39
N LEU A 57 3.72 -0.26 6.97
CA LEU A 57 4.59 -0.84 5.95
C LEU A 57 5.99 -1.09 6.52
N THR A 58 6.20 -2.30 7.05
CA THR A 58 7.45 -2.74 7.68
C THR A 58 8.26 -3.68 6.77
N LYS A 59 9.43 -4.16 7.23
CA LYS A 59 10.31 -5.09 6.49
C LYS A 59 9.62 -6.40 6.07
N SER A 60 8.62 -6.81 6.84
CA SER A 60 7.81 -8.02 6.60
C SER A 60 6.66 -7.77 5.63
N HIS A 61 6.53 -6.57 5.06
CA HIS A 61 5.47 -6.22 4.15
C HIS A 61 6.01 -5.89 2.75
N VAL A 62 5.18 -6.13 1.74
CA VAL A 62 5.42 -5.76 0.34
C VAL A 62 4.20 -5.01 -0.16
N MET A 63 4.43 -3.86 -0.79
CA MET A 63 3.40 -3.05 -1.43
C MET A 63 3.41 -3.35 -2.93
N TYR A 64 2.41 -4.10 -3.39
CA TYR A 64 2.20 -4.35 -4.81
C TYR A 64 1.32 -3.25 -5.38
N HIS A 65 1.64 -2.74 -6.58
CA HIS A 65 0.82 -1.73 -7.24
C HIS A 65 0.65 -2.01 -8.73
N ALA A 66 -0.46 -1.52 -9.29
CA ALA A 66 -0.75 -1.57 -10.71
C ALA A 66 -1.38 -0.24 -11.14
N LYS A 67 -0.94 0.26 -12.30
CA LYS A 67 -1.51 1.46 -12.91
C LYS A 67 -2.94 1.20 -13.41
N SER A 68 -3.78 2.22 -13.29
CA SER A 68 -5.13 2.23 -13.83
C SER A 68 -5.46 3.63 -14.36
N SER A 69 -6.12 3.68 -15.52
CA SER A 69 -6.73 4.90 -16.04
C SER A 69 -7.89 5.39 -15.17
N ASN A 70 -8.55 4.47 -14.46
CA ASN A 70 -9.60 4.78 -13.50
C ASN A 70 -9.31 4.07 -12.16
N ILE A 71 -8.64 4.77 -11.25
CA ILE A 71 -8.24 4.19 -9.97
C ILE A 71 -9.41 3.88 -9.04
N LYS A 72 -10.50 4.65 -9.12
CA LYS A 72 -11.72 4.41 -8.33
C LYS A 72 -12.37 3.08 -8.71
N LYS A 73 -12.55 2.84 -10.01
CA LYS A 73 -13.10 1.56 -10.53
C LYS A 73 -12.19 0.40 -10.17
N ALA A 74 -10.88 0.55 -10.37
CA ALA A 74 -9.91 -0.50 -10.07
C ALA A 74 -9.86 -0.82 -8.56
N GLU A 75 -9.89 0.18 -7.68
CA GLU A 75 -9.91 -0.04 -6.23
C GLU A 75 -11.18 -0.76 -5.78
N ASN A 76 -12.35 -0.36 -6.29
CA ASN A 76 -13.62 -1.01 -5.97
C ASN A 76 -13.62 -2.49 -6.40
N LEU A 77 -13.00 -2.83 -7.54
CA LEU A 77 -12.84 -4.22 -7.99
C LEU A 77 -11.91 -5.02 -7.07
N LEU A 78 -10.85 -4.40 -6.55
CA LEU A 78 -9.97 -5.05 -5.58
C LEU A 78 -10.67 -5.24 -4.22
N LEU A 79 -11.43 -4.24 -3.77
CA LEU A 79 -12.19 -4.27 -2.53
C LEU A 79 -13.32 -5.31 -2.57
N SER A 80 -14.04 -5.43 -3.68
CA SER A 80 -15.10 -6.44 -3.82
C SER A 80 -14.55 -7.87 -3.75
N GLY A 81 -13.40 -8.12 -4.37
CA GLY A 81 -12.70 -9.41 -4.30
C GLY A 81 -12.19 -9.73 -2.88
N CYS A 82 -11.79 -8.69 -2.15
CA CYS A 82 -11.28 -8.78 -0.78
C CYS A 82 -12.41 -8.95 0.26
N LYS A 83 -13.60 -8.34 0.09
CA LYS A 83 -14.75 -8.49 1.01
C LYS A 83 -15.34 -9.91 1.07
N LYS A 84 -15.24 -10.70 -0.01
CA LYS A 84 -15.72 -12.10 -0.04
C LYS A 84 -14.98 -13.02 0.93
N ARG A 85 -13.83 -12.61 1.47
CA ARG A 85 -13.11 -13.34 2.52
C ARG A 85 -12.89 -12.35 3.66
N LYS A 86 -13.37 -12.62 4.88
CA LYS A 86 -13.27 -11.77 6.11
C LYS A 86 -11.81 -11.44 6.57
N VAL A 87 -10.84 -11.37 5.65
CA VAL A 87 -9.39 -11.44 5.89
C VAL A 87 -8.72 -10.07 5.75
N CYS A 88 -9.29 -9.17 4.96
CA CYS A 88 -8.76 -7.81 4.89
C CYS A 88 -9.22 -7.02 6.12
N LYS A 89 -8.32 -6.85 7.10
CA LYS A 89 -8.57 -5.95 8.23
C LYS A 89 -8.87 -4.56 7.70
N LYS A 90 -10.17 -4.24 7.67
CA LYS A 90 -10.81 -2.93 7.54
C LYS A 90 -9.95 -1.93 6.76
N ASN A 91 -10.12 -1.89 5.43
CA ASN A 91 -10.00 -0.57 4.80
C ASN A 91 -11.08 0.29 5.47
N LYS A 92 -10.71 1.29 6.27
CA LYS A 92 -11.66 2.14 7.02
C LYS A 92 -12.62 2.92 6.11
N GLN A 93 -12.48 2.79 4.79
CA GLN A 93 -13.34 3.39 3.79
C GLN A 93 -14.13 2.30 3.06
N ALA A 94 -15.45 2.30 3.25
CA ALA A 94 -16.39 1.41 2.56
C ALA A 94 -16.51 1.73 1.06
N LYS A 95 -16.04 2.91 0.64
CA LYS A 95 -15.99 3.44 -0.73
C LYS A 95 -14.73 4.30 -0.89
N SER A 96 -14.09 4.24 -2.05
CA SER A 96 -12.97 5.12 -2.39
C SER A 96 -13.43 6.59 -2.47
N ASN A 97 -12.79 7.49 -1.70
CA ASN A 97 -12.98 8.95 -1.82
C ASN A 97 -12.14 9.56 -2.97
N VAL A 98 -11.55 8.73 -3.82
CA VAL A 98 -10.65 9.19 -4.87
C VAL A 98 -11.46 9.69 -6.07
N SER A 99 -11.26 10.95 -6.47
CA SER A 99 -11.79 11.51 -7.71
C SER A 99 -11.31 10.68 -8.91
N GLN A 100 -12.15 10.45 -9.91
CA GLN A 100 -11.76 9.74 -11.14
C GLN A 100 -10.51 10.36 -11.77
N LYS A 101 -9.34 9.75 -11.53
CA LYS A 101 -8.04 10.13 -12.09
C LYS A 101 -7.24 8.86 -12.40
N SER A 102 -6.31 8.96 -13.34
CA SER A 102 -5.28 7.94 -13.55
C SER A 102 -4.34 7.88 -12.36
N GLY A 103 -3.84 6.70 -12.04
CA GLY A 103 -2.92 6.51 -10.93
C GLY A 103 -2.71 5.04 -10.61
N ASP A 104 -2.31 4.75 -9.38
CA ASP A 104 -2.00 3.41 -8.92
C ASP A 104 -3.07 2.88 -7.98
N THR A 105 -3.44 1.62 -8.19
CA THR A 105 -4.07 0.80 -7.15
C THR A 105 -3.01 -0.06 -6.50
N TYR A 106 -3.16 -0.35 -5.22
CA TYR A 106 -2.16 -1.10 -4.48
C TYR A 106 -2.76 -2.08 -3.47
N VAL A 107 -1.94 -3.07 -3.14
CA VAL A 107 -2.20 -4.10 -2.14
C VAL A 107 -0.95 -4.21 -1.27
N ILE A 108 -1.12 -4.11 0.05
CA ILE A 108 -0.07 -4.40 1.01
C ILE A 108 -0.26 -5.83 1.51
N GLN A 109 0.78 -6.64 1.36
CA GLN A 109 0.81 -8.01 1.85
C GLN A 109 1.92 -8.21 2.85
N ARG A 110 1.69 -9.10 3.83
CA ARG A 110 2.78 -9.70 4.61
C ARG A 110 3.54 -10.71 3.74
N LYS A 111 4.86 -10.75 3.88
CA LYS A 111 5.70 -11.80 3.29
C LYS A 111 5.29 -13.16 3.86
#